data_AF-A0A1J7CYH4-F1
#
_entry.id   AF-A0A1J7CYH4-F1
#
_cell.length_a   1.000
_cell.length_b   1.000
_cell.length_c   1.000
_cell.angle_alpha   90.00
_cell.angle_beta   90.00
_cell.angle_gamma   90.00
#
_symmetry.space_group_name_H-M   'P 1'
#
loop_
_entity.id
_entity.type
_entity.pdbx_description
1 polymer ?
#
loop_
_entity_poly.entity_id
_entity_poly.type
_entity_poly.pdbx_seq_one_letter_code
_entity_poly.pdbx_strand_id
1 'polypeptide(L)'
;MTHYDQHHALQSLTLGKPTPYRERYDPSLLQAVPRALNRDPLGLQAAALPFHGADIWTLYELSWLNDAGLPQVAIGEVALNATSVNLIESKSFKLYLNSFNQTRFPSREAVRDRLADDLSRCADGEVAVTLRAIDEFTGSPVLGFDGECIDDQPIRIDDYTFSNRWLEGAAGGPWVSETLVSHLLKSNCLITHQPD
;
A
#
# COMPACT_ATOMS: atom_id res chain seq x y z
N MET A 1 -16.20 -17.34 -9.64
CA MET A 1 -14.77 -17.53 -9.98
C MET A 1 -14.29 -16.19 -10.49
N THR A 2 -13.55 -15.47 -9.65
CA THR A 2 -13.03 -14.15 -10.02
C THR A 2 -11.96 -14.31 -11.11
N HIS A 3 -11.86 -13.35 -12.03
CA HIS A 3 -10.86 -13.33 -13.11
C HIS A 3 -9.40 -13.53 -12.62
N TYR A 4 -9.18 -13.36 -11.31
CA TYR A 4 -7.93 -13.49 -10.57
C TYR A 4 -7.41 -14.91 -10.36
N ASP A 5 -8.27 -15.93 -10.30
CA ASP A 5 -7.87 -17.32 -9.93
C ASP A 5 -6.92 -17.97 -10.97
N GLN A 6 -6.79 -17.37 -12.16
CA GLN A 6 -6.03 -17.92 -13.28
C GLN A 6 -4.78 -17.08 -13.67
N HIS A 7 -4.49 -15.98 -12.97
CA HIS A 7 -3.31 -15.17 -13.32
C HIS A 7 -2.02 -15.79 -12.75
N HIS A 8 -1.20 -16.35 -13.65
CA HIS A 8 0.10 -16.96 -13.35
C HIS A 8 1.05 -16.06 -12.52
N ALA A 9 0.91 -14.73 -12.63
CA ALA A 9 1.65 -13.75 -11.85
C ALA A 9 1.35 -13.81 -10.34
N LEU A 10 0.13 -14.20 -9.95
CA LEU A 10 -0.25 -14.38 -8.54
C LEU A 10 0.17 -15.75 -8.02
N GLN A 11 0.28 -16.75 -8.91
CA GLN A 11 0.70 -18.11 -8.55
C GLN A 11 2.19 -18.20 -8.15
N SER A 12 3.03 -17.29 -8.65
CA SER A 12 4.45 -17.20 -8.27
C SER A 12 4.69 -16.55 -6.90
N LEU A 13 3.69 -15.91 -6.32
CA LEU A 13 3.82 -15.29 -5.00
C LEU A 13 3.91 -16.37 -3.91
N THR A 14 4.66 -16.11 -2.83
CA THR A 14 4.79 -17.04 -1.68
C THR A 14 3.60 -16.97 -0.71
N LEU A 15 2.45 -16.59 -1.25
CA LEU A 15 1.17 -16.45 -0.57
C LEU A 15 0.70 -17.79 0.02
N GLY A 16 0.13 -17.73 1.23
CA GLY A 16 -0.39 -18.91 1.95
C GLY A 16 0.67 -19.92 2.41
N LYS A 17 1.95 -19.76 2.05
CA LYS A 17 3.03 -20.69 2.42
C LYS A 17 3.76 -20.22 3.69
N PRO A 18 4.23 -21.16 4.54
CA PRO A 18 5.17 -20.84 5.62
C PRO A 18 6.42 -20.22 5.01
N THR A 19 6.78 -19.02 5.46
CA THR A 19 8.02 -18.36 5.04
C THR A 19 8.91 -18.21 6.27
N PRO A 20 10.14 -18.76 6.27
CA PRO A 20 11.04 -18.64 7.41
C PRO A 20 11.42 -17.17 7.61
N TYR A 21 11.54 -16.75 8.87
CA TYR A 21 12.12 -15.46 9.19
C TYR A 21 13.56 -15.40 8.69
N ARG A 22 13.93 -14.30 8.04
CA ARG A 22 15.32 -14.03 7.66
C ARG A 22 15.98 -13.20 8.75
N GLU A 23 17.09 -13.69 9.29
CA GLU A 23 17.90 -12.99 10.29
C GLU A 23 18.90 -12.00 9.67
N ARG A 24 18.91 -11.88 8.34
CA ARG A 24 19.79 -10.97 7.60
C ARG A 24 18.99 -10.28 6.52
N TYR A 25 19.41 -9.06 6.21
CA TYR A 25 18.85 -8.25 5.15
C TYR A 25 18.80 -9.02 3.82
N ASP A 26 17.62 -9.02 3.21
CA ASP A 26 17.32 -9.80 2.00
C ASP A 26 16.29 -9.07 1.11
N PRO A 27 16.74 -8.33 0.07
CA PRO A 27 15.84 -7.63 -0.84
C PRO A 27 15.09 -8.57 -1.79
N SER A 28 15.52 -9.83 -1.92
CA SER A 28 14.84 -10.82 -2.78
C SER A 28 13.48 -11.24 -2.24
N LEU A 29 13.16 -10.86 -1.00
CA LEU A 29 11.86 -11.08 -0.38
C LEU A 29 10.76 -10.22 -1.01
N LEU A 30 11.10 -9.07 -1.60
CA LEU A 30 10.12 -8.17 -2.22
C LEU A 30 9.45 -8.83 -3.43
N GLN A 31 8.13 -8.79 -3.47
CA GLN A 31 7.34 -9.33 -4.57
C GLN A 31 6.58 -8.21 -5.27
N ALA A 32 6.88 -8.04 -6.55
CA ALA A 32 6.23 -7.12 -7.45
C ALA A 32 4.91 -7.72 -7.96
N VAL A 33 3.86 -6.90 -7.99
CA VAL A 33 2.56 -7.24 -8.60
C VAL A 33 2.27 -6.22 -9.69
N PRO A 34 2.19 -6.64 -10.98
CA PRO A 34 1.95 -5.72 -12.07
C PRO A 34 0.61 -5.00 -11.92
N ARG A 35 0.60 -3.66 -12.01
CA ARG A 35 -0.64 -2.88 -11.94
C ARG A 35 -1.58 -3.16 -13.10
N ALA A 36 -1.03 -3.60 -14.23
CA ALA A 36 -1.76 -4.03 -15.42
C ALA A 36 -2.84 -5.09 -15.10
N LEU A 37 -2.60 -5.98 -14.13
CA LEU A 37 -3.58 -7.00 -13.72
C LEU A 37 -4.96 -6.42 -13.39
N ASN A 38 -4.99 -5.25 -12.74
CA ASN A 38 -6.24 -4.60 -12.34
C ASN A 38 -6.60 -3.43 -13.27
N ARG A 39 -5.63 -2.88 -14.01
CA ARG A 39 -5.84 -1.77 -14.96
C ARG A 39 -6.43 -2.23 -16.28
N ASP A 40 -5.97 -3.36 -16.83
CA ASP A 40 -6.41 -3.85 -18.13
C ASP A 40 -7.92 -4.15 -18.16
N PRO A 41 -8.51 -4.83 -17.14
CA PRO A 41 -9.95 -5.05 -17.09
C PRO A 41 -10.78 -3.77 -16.95
N LEU A 42 -10.17 -2.69 -16.43
CA LEU A 42 -10.76 -1.35 -16.33
C LEU A 42 -10.57 -0.52 -17.61
N GLY A 43 -9.89 -1.07 -18.64
CA GLY A 43 -9.57 -0.35 -19.87
C GLY A 43 -8.53 0.76 -19.69
N LEU A 44 -7.76 0.72 -18.60
CA LEU A 44 -6.77 1.75 -18.26
C LEU A 44 -5.42 1.44 -18.90
N GLN A 45 -4.92 2.35 -19.73
CA GLN A 45 -3.63 2.20 -20.40
C GLN A 45 -2.52 2.91 -19.62
N ALA A 46 -1.40 2.23 -19.36
CA ALA A 46 -0.29 2.79 -18.59
C ALA A 46 0.28 4.10 -19.17
N ALA A 47 0.27 4.24 -20.50
CA ALA A 47 0.77 5.43 -21.19
C ALA A 47 -0.19 6.64 -21.13
N ALA A 48 -1.44 6.44 -20.71
CA ALA A 48 -2.50 7.45 -20.73
C ALA A 48 -3.45 7.27 -19.54
N LEU A 49 -2.90 7.21 -18.33
CA LEU A 49 -3.70 7.10 -17.11
C LEU A 49 -4.57 8.35 -16.95
N PRO A 50 -5.88 8.21 -16.63
CA PRO A 50 -6.78 9.34 -16.42
C PRO A 50 -6.58 10.00 -15.04
N PHE A 51 -5.53 9.61 -14.32
CA PHE A 51 -5.22 10.07 -12.97
C PHE A 51 -3.71 10.17 -12.77
N HIS A 52 -3.32 10.92 -11.74
CA HIS A 52 -1.98 10.97 -11.17
C HIS A 52 -2.09 10.75 -9.66
N GLY A 53 -0.99 10.40 -9.01
CA GLY A 53 -0.97 10.20 -7.56
C GLY A 53 0.09 9.20 -7.12
N ALA A 54 -0.04 8.71 -5.89
CA ALA A 54 0.85 7.73 -5.31
C ALA A 54 0.10 6.83 -4.31
N ASP A 55 0.61 5.62 -4.10
CA ASP A 55 0.24 4.78 -2.97
C ASP A 55 1.10 5.22 -1.77
N ILE A 56 0.47 5.69 -0.70
CA ILE A 56 1.16 6.12 0.53
C ILE A 56 1.12 4.98 1.55
N TRP A 57 2.29 4.52 1.99
CA TRP A 57 2.43 3.47 2.98
C TRP A 57 3.08 4.00 4.26
N THR A 58 2.55 3.58 5.40
CA THR A 58 3.14 3.85 6.71
C THR A 58 3.75 2.57 7.28
N LEU A 59 5.05 2.64 7.58
CA LEU A 59 5.85 1.53 8.10
C LEU A 59 6.00 1.70 9.61
N TYR A 60 5.01 1.25 10.38
CA TYR A 60 4.99 1.41 11.84
C TYR A 60 6.05 0.59 12.58
N GLU A 61 6.48 -0.54 12.01
CA GLU A 61 7.33 -1.54 12.67
C GLU A 61 8.78 -1.54 12.13
N LEU A 62 9.29 -0.42 11.61
CA LEU A 62 10.66 -0.37 11.07
C LEU A 62 11.72 -0.36 12.18
N SER A 63 12.61 -1.35 12.15
CA SER A 63 13.71 -1.51 13.11
C SER A 63 14.98 -2.06 12.44
N TRP A 64 16.15 -1.66 12.94
CA TRP A 64 17.46 -2.15 12.50
C TRP A 64 18.51 -2.05 13.62
N LEU A 65 19.77 -2.43 13.36
CA LEU A 65 20.88 -2.25 14.30
C LEU A 65 21.80 -1.12 13.84
N ASN A 66 22.31 -0.29 14.75
CA ASN A 66 23.43 0.60 14.41
C ASN A 66 24.77 -0.17 14.35
N ASP A 67 25.87 0.51 14.04
CA ASP A 67 27.21 -0.11 13.94
C ASP A 67 27.68 -0.82 15.22
N ALA A 68 27.21 -0.36 16.39
CA ALA A 68 27.49 -0.98 17.68
C ALA A 68 26.59 -2.19 17.99
N GLY A 69 25.60 -2.48 17.15
CA GLY A 69 24.61 -3.54 17.38
C GLY A 69 23.44 -3.14 18.27
N LEU A 70 23.27 -1.84 18.56
CA LEU A 70 22.14 -1.34 19.33
C LEU A 70 20.91 -1.21 18.42
N PRO A 71 19.74 -1.77 18.79
CA PRO A 71 18.51 -1.60 18.04
C PRO A 71 18.12 -0.13 17.87
N GLN A 72 17.63 0.20 16.69
CA GLN A 72 17.13 1.50 16.28
C GLN A 72 15.71 1.32 15.74
N VAL A 73 14.85 2.32 15.94
CA VAL A 73 13.46 2.32 15.47
C VAL A 73 13.11 3.63 14.77
N ALA A 74 12.19 3.56 13.81
CA ALA A 74 11.62 4.71 13.13
C ALA A 74 10.22 4.38 12.60
N ILE A 75 9.42 5.39 12.28
CA ILE A 75 8.25 5.23 11.42
C ILE A 75 8.67 5.65 10.01
N GLY A 76 8.44 4.78 9.04
CA GLY A 76 8.66 5.07 7.63
C GLY A 76 7.40 5.58 6.94
N GLU A 77 7.55 6.55 6.06
CA GLU A 77 6.54 6.94 5.07
C GLU A 77 7.10 6.64 3.68
N VAL A 78 6.34 5.90 2.88
CA VAL A 78 6.73 5.55 1.50
C VAL A 78 5.68 6.09 0.56
N ALA A 79 6.10 6.85 -0.45
CA ALA A 79 5.25 7.27 -1.55
C ALA A 79 5.69 6.54 -2.82
N LEU A 80 4.88 5.58 -3.27
CA LEU A 80 5.09 4.82 -4.49
C LEU A 80 4.28 5.45 -5.62
N ASN A 81 4.96 5.97 -6.65
CA ASN A 81 4.30 6.69 -7.74
C ASN A 81 3.29 5.78 -8.46
N ALA A 82 2.07 6.28 -8.71
CA ALA A 82 1.03 5.54 -9.40
C ALA A 82 1.41 5.16 -10.84
N THR A 83 2.41 5.80 -11.45
CA THR A 83 2.92 5.46 -12.79
C THR A 83 3.90 4.28 -12.81
N SER A 84 4.35 3.79 -11.65
CA SER A 84 5.17 2.57 -11.54
C SER A 84 4.53 1.37 -12.25
N VAL A 85 5.36 0.47 -12.77
CA VAL A 85 4.87 -0.74 -13.45
C VAL A 85 4.20 -1.68 -12.45
N ASN A 86 4.78 -1.81 -11.26
CA ASN A 86 4.36 -2.73 -10.22
C ASN A 86 3.94 -1.99 -8.94
N LEU A 87 2.96 -2.56 -8.24
CA LEU A 87 2.80 -2.35 -6.80
C LEU A 87 3.59 -3.42 -6.03
N ILE A 88 3.82 -3.19 -4.75
CA ILE A 88 4.57 -4.11 -3.87
C ILE A 88 3.57 -4.88 -3.01
N GLU A 89 3.66 -6.21 -2.98
CA GLU A 89 2.76 -7.05 -2.17
C GLU A 89 3.04 -6.88 -0.67
N SER A 90 2.00 -6.58 0.12
CA SER A 90 2.13 -6.16 1.52
C SER A 90 2.84 -7.16 2.43
N LYS A 91 2.58 -8.47 2.29
CA LYS A 91 3.22 -9.51 3.12
C LYS A 91 4.70 -9.61 2.78
N SER A 92 5.05 -9.60 1.50
CA SER A 92 6.44 -9.60 1.01
C SER A 92 7.19 -8.38 1.53
N PHE A 93 6.53 -7.21 1.54
CA PHE A 93 7.10 -5.98 2.04
C PHE A 93 7.35 -6.08 3.56
N LYS A 94 6.40 -6.60 4.34
CA LYS A 94 6.60 -6.87 5.77
C LYS A 94 7.79 -7.82 6.02
N LEU A 95 7.92 -8.90 5.25
CA LEU A 95 9.04 -9.84 5.39
C LEU A 95 10.38 -9.18 5.05
N TYR A 96 10.41 -8.34 4.00
CA TYR A 96 11.57 -7.54 3.65
C TYR A 96 11.97 -6.60 4.78
N LEU A 97 11.03 -5.85 5.38
CA LEU A 97 11.32 -4.96 6.52
C LEU A 97 11.86 -5.73 7.72
N ASN A 98 11.30 -6.89 8.02
CA ASN A 98 11.79 -7.75 9.10
C ASN A 98 13.25 -8.19 8.92
N SER A 99 13.74 -8.26 7.68
CA SER A 99 15.14 -8.60 7.39
C SER A 99 16.13 -7.52 7.86
N PHE A 100 15.66 -6.30 8.13
CA PHE A 100 16.47 -5.22 8.70
C PHE A 100 16.72 -5.41 10.20
N ASN A 101 15.84 -6.10 10.93
CA ASN A 101 15.82 -6.12 12.40
C ASN A 101 17.15 -6.55 13.05
N GLN A 102 17.89 -7.46 12.40
CA GLN A 102 19.20 -7.95 12.87
C GLN A 102 20.36 -7.51 11.96
N THR A 103 20.12 -6.54 11.09
CA THR A 103 21.11 -6.03 10.14
C THR A 103 21.67 -4.70 10.63
N ARG A 104 23.00 -4.56 10.59
CA ARG A 104 23.68 -3.32 10.92
C ARG A 104 23.65 -2.34 9.74
N PHE A 105 23.27 -1.10 10.02
CA PHE A 105 23.39 0.02 9.10
C PHE A 105 24.13 1.18 9.79
N PRO A 106 24.96 1.93 9.03
CA PRO A 106 25.79 2.98 9.61
C PRO A 106 24.99 4.22 10.03
N SER A 107 23.81 4.45 9.43
CA SER A 107 22.95 5.57 9.77
C SER A 107 21.50 5.35 9.33
N ARG A 108 20.59 6.23 9.78
CA ARG A 108 19.19 6.25 9.35
C ARG A 108 19.06 6.57 7.86
N GLU A 109 19.91 7.46 7.36
CA GLU A 109 19.98 7.84 5.95
C GLU A 109 20.35 6.64 5.08
N ALA A 110 21.30 5.81 5.53
CA ALA A 110 21.65 4.58 4.83
C ALA A 110 20.48 3.58 4.75
N VAL A 111 19.64 3.50 5.79
CA VAL A 111 18.41 2.70 5.77
C VAL A 111 17.38 3.28 4.80
N ARG A 112 17.17 4.60 4.84
CA ARG A 112 16.27 5.31 3.93
C ARG A 112 16.66 5.08 2.47
N ASP A 113 17.94 5.27 2.14
CA ASP A 113 18.45 5.15 0.77
C ASP A 113 18.34 3.70 0.29
N ARG A 114 18.64 2.74 1.17
CA ARG A 114 18.46 1.32 0.90
C ARG A 114 17.00 0.97 0.58
N LEU A 115 16.06 1.42 1.41
CA LEU A 115 14.64 1.24 1.18
C LEU A 115 14.22 1.84 -0.16
N ALA A 116 14.59 3.09 -0.43
CA ALA A 116 14.23 3.76 -1.69
C ALA A 116 14.75 3.00 -2.92
N ASP A 117 16.01 2.55 -2.90
CA ASP A 117 16.63 1.80 -3.99
C ASP A 117 15.94 0.45 -4.24
N ASP A 118 15.69 -0.33 -3.19
CA ASP A 118 15.11 -1.67 -3.33
C ASP A 118 13.65 -1.61 -3.76
N LEU A 119 12.88 -0.69 -3.18
CA LEU A 119 11.47 -0.50 -3.50
C LEU A 119 11.30 0.07 -4.91
N SER A 120 12.14 1.02 -5.34
CA SER A 120 12.11 1.53 -6.71
C SER A 120 12.40 0.43 -7.74
N ARG A 121 13.36 -0.46 -7.44
CA ARG A 121 13.67 -1.62 -8.29
C ARG A 121 12.53 -2.64 -8.34
N CYS A 122 11.87 -2.90 -7.22
CA CYS A 122 10.71 -3.80 -7.16
C CYS A 122 9.51 -3.21 -7.93
N ALA A 123 9.24 -1.92 -7.72
CA ALA A 123 8.16 -1.19 -8.36
C ALA A 123 8.37 -0.98 -9.86
N ASP A 124 9.64 -0.95 -10.31
CA ASP A 124 10.03 -0.40 -11.61
C ASP A 124 9.39 0.97 -11.80
N GLY A 125 9.78 1.89 -10.92
CA GLY A 125 9.22 3.22 -10.81
C GLY A 125 9.79 3.99 -9.63
N GLU A 126 9.40 5.26 -9.53
CA GLU A 126 9.87 6.16 -8.49
C GLU A 126 9.22 5.85 -7.13
N VAL A 127 10.06 5.72 -6.11
CA VAL A 127 9.65 5.57 -4.71
C VAL A 127 10.40 6.59 -3.85
N ALA A 128 9.64 7.42 -3.12
CA ALA A 128 10.19 8.30 -2.10
C ALA A 128 10.02 7.68 -0.71
N VAL A 129 11.05 7.79 0.13
CA VAL A 129 11.05 7.27 1.50
C VAL A 129 11.46 8.35 2.48
N THR A 130 10.66 8.54 3.53
CA THR A 130 10.98 9.40 4.69
C THR A 130 11.00 8.55 5.95
N LEU A 131 12.03 8.71 6.78
CA LEU A 131 12.13 8.02 8.07
C LEU A 131 12.11 9.04 9.20
N ARG A 132 11.12 8.94 10.07
CA ARG A 132 10.93 9.84 11.22
C ARG A 132 11.20 9.12 12.52
N ALA A 133 11.81 9.83 13.46
CA ALA A 133 11.96 9.35 14.82
C ALA A 133 10.59 9.31 15.53
N ILE A 134 10.45 8.43 16.53
CA ILE A 134 9.17 8.21 17.22
C ILE A 134 8.70 9.47 17.96
N ASP A 135 9.64 10.24 18.50
CA ASP A 135 9.37 11.48 19.23
C ASP A 135 8.76 12.58 18.35
N GLU A 136 9.01 12.57 17.04
CA GLU A 136 8.37 13.49 16.08
C GLU A 136 6.84 13.33 15.99
N PHE A 137 6.29 12.19 16.45
CA PHE A 137 4.84 11.95 16.49
C PHE A 137 4.22 12.27 17.86
N THR A 138 5.02 12.72 18.82
CA THR A 138 4.52 13.06 20.15
C THR A 138 3.57 14.25 20.07
N GLY A 139 2.31 14.02 20.44
CA GLY A 139 1.27 15.07 20.38
C GLY A 139 0.61 15.24 19.01
N SER A 140 0.91 14.38 18.03
CA SER A 140 0.20 14.37 16.75
C SER A 140 -1.27 13.99 16.95
N PRO A 141 -2.23 14.79 16.45
CA PRO A 141 -3.64 14.46 16.53
C PRO A 141 -4.00 13.35 15.54
N VAL A 142 -5.05 12.59 15.85
CA VAL A 142 -5.76 11.78 14.85
C VAL A 142 -6.67 12.74 14.08
N LEU A 143 -6.50 12.82 12.76
CA LEU A 143 -7.25 13.72 11.89
C LEU A 143 -8.37 12.98 11.17
N GLY A 144 -9.44 13.71 10.86
CA GLY A 144 -10.45 13.29 9.89
C GLY A 144 -10.06 13.72 8.47
N PHE A 145 -10.80 13.22 7.48
CA PHE A 145 -10.71 13.76 6.12
C PHE A 145 -11.46 15.10 6.04
N ASP A 146 -10.97 15.99 5.16
CA ASP A 146 -11.69 17.21 4.82
C ASP A 146 -12.90 16.86 3.93
N GLY A 147 -14.09 17.33 4.28
CA GLY A 147 -15.30 17.15 3.47
C GLY A 147 -16.56 16.84 4.28
N GLU A 148 -17.68 16.69 3.57
CA GLU A 148 -18.96 16.27 4.15
C GLU A 148 -19.00 14.74 4.28
N CYS A 149 -19.21 14.24 5.50
CA CYS A 149 -19.40 12.82 5.73
C CYS A 149 -20.81 12.40 5.31
N ILE A 150 -20.90 11.44 4.38
CA ILE A 150 -22.19 10.97 3.82
C ILE A 150 -22.71 9.70 4.48
N ASP A 151 -22.15 9.28 5.62
CA ASP A 151 -22.44 7.96 6.20
C ASP A 151 -23.77 7.92 6.98
N ASP A 152 -24.18 9.02 7.60
CA ASP A 152 -25.36 9.07 8.47
C ASP A 152 -26.65 9.31 7.67
N GLN A 153 -27.10 8.26 6.99
CA GLN A 153 -28.30 8.28 6.16
C GLN A 153 -29.36 7.30 6.67
N PRO A 154 -30.65 7.69 6.72
CA PRO A 154 -31.74 6.80 7.13
C PRO A 154 -32.19 5.88 5.97
N ILE A 155 -31.24 5.14 5.40
CA ILE A 155 -31.46 4.22 4.28
C ILE A 155 -31.31 2.76 4.71
N ARG A 156 -31.87 1.84 3.91
CA ARG A 156 -31.81 0.40 4.14
C ARG A 156 -31.03 -0.27 3.02
N ILE A 157 -30.06 -1.11 3.38
CA ILE A 157 -29.24 -1.90 2.45
C ILE A 157 -29.49 -3.39 2.70
N ASP A 158 -30.11 -4.07 1.75
CA ASP A 158 -30.40 -5.51 1.80
C ASP A 158 -29.51 -6.35 0.88
N ASP A 159 -28.72 -5.71 0.01
CA ASP A 159 -27.81 -6.36 -0.95
C ASP A 159 -26.40 -5.74 -0.84
N TYR A 160 -25.40 -6.58 -0.64
CA TYR A 160 -23.99 -6.21 -0.49
C TYR A 160 -23.14 -6.68 -1.68
N THR A 161 -23.76 -7.12 -2.76
CA THR A 161 -23.06 -7.47 -3.99
C THR A 161 -22.52 -6.22 -4.67
N PHE A 162 -21.27 -6.31 -5.15
CA PHE A 162 -20.65 -5.21 -5.88
C PHE A 162 -21.38 -4.97 -7.22
N SER A 163 -21.77 -3.72 -7.47
CA SER A 163 -22.29 -3.28 -8.77
C SER A 163 -21.91 -1.82 -9.00
N ASN A 164 -21.28 -1.53 -10.14
CA ASN A 164 -21.03 -0.14 -10.56
C ASN A 164 -22.30 0.58 -11.04
N ARG A 165 -23.41 -0.16 -11.26
CA ARG A 165 -24.70 0.41 -11.69
C ARG A 165 -25.34 1.30 -10.63
N TRP A 166 -24.93 1.17 -9.36
CA TRP A 166 -25.38 2.06 -8.29
C TRP A 166 -25.03 3.54 -8.56
N LEU A 167 -24.10 3.82 -9.48
CA LEU A 167 -23.71 5.18 -9.88
C LEU A 167 -24.45 5.69 -11.12
N GLU A 168 -25.32 4.90 -11.76
CA GLU A 168 -26.06 5.33 -12.95
C GLU A 168 -26.98 6.52 -12.63
N GLY A 169 -26.72 7.67 -13.27
CA GLY A 169 -27.50 8.89 -13.06
C GLY A 169 -27.29 9.59 -11.71
N ALA A 170 -26.29 9.16 -10.91
CA ALA A 170 -26.04 9.72 -9.58
C ALA A 170 -25.64 11.21 -9.61
N ALA A 171 -25.04 11.67 -10.70
CA ALA A 171 -24.61 13.07 -10.90
C ALA A 171 -25.55 13.86 -11.83
N GLY A 172 -26.85 13.88 -11.53
CA GLY A 172 -27.87 14.58 -12.34
C GLY A 172 -28.15 16.04 -11.94
N GLY A 173 -27.49 16.54 -10.90
CA GLY A 173 -27.69 17.88 -10.34
C GLY A 173 -27.01 19.01 -11.12
N PRO A 174 -27.08 20.26 -10.62
CA PRO A 174 -26.30 21.36 -11.16
C PRO A 174 -24.79 21.11 -11.01
N TRP A 175 -24.00 21.85 -11.79
CA TRP A 175 -22.55 21.84 -11.64
C TRP A 175 -22.14 22.41 -10.28
N VAL A 176 -21.40 21.63 -9.51
CA VAL A 176 -20.88 21.99 -8.19
C VAL A 176 -19.41 21.57 -8.04
N SER A 177 -18.75 22.13 -7.03
CA SER A 177 -17.46 21.65 -6.53
C SER A 177 -17.66 21.30 -5.06
N GLU A 178 -17.46 20.04 -4.72
CA GLU A 178 -17.70 19.50 -3.39
C GLU A 178 -16.63 18.47 -3.01
N THR A 179 -16.55 18.13 -1.72
CA THR A 179 -15.66 17.08 -1.21
C THR A 179 -16.47 16.23 -0.24
N LEU A 180 -16.63 14.95 -0.59
CA LEU A 180 -17.43 13.98 0.15
C LEU A 180 -16.53 12.90 0.76
N VAL A 181 -16.87 12.46 1.97
CA VAL A 181 -16.11 11.49 2.75
C VAL A 181 -17.04 10.36 3.18
N SER A 182 -16.52 9.13 3.16
CA SER A 182 -17.16 7.98 3.80
C SER A 182 -16.14 7.17 4.57
N HIS A 183 -16.51 6.72 5.77
CA HIS A 183 -15.73 5.82 6.61
C HIS A 183 -16.23 4.37 6.53
N LEU A 184 -17.21 4.10 5.65
CA LEU A 184 -17.87 2.79 5.52
C LEU A 184 -17.29 1.90 4.42
N LEU A 185 -16.20 2.33 3.77
CA LEU A 185 -15.50 1.50 2.78
C LEU A 185 -14.96 0.24 3.45
N LYS A 186 -15.40 -0.92 2.97
CA LYS A 186 -14.92 -2.23 3.40
C LYS A 186 -14.78 -3.12 2.18
N SER A 187 -13.65 -3.82 2.05
CA SER A 187 -13.47 -4.90 1.08
C SER A 187 -13.04 -6.19 1.78
N ASN A 188 -12.68 -7.20 1.01
CA ASN A 188 -11.94 -8.35 1.53
C ASN A 188 -10.68 -8.48 0.71
N CYS A 189 -9.56 -8.71 1.39
CA CYS A 189 -8.29 -8.98 0.75
C CYS A 189 -8.46 -10.18 -0.17
N LEU A 190 -8.12 -10.02 -1.46
CA LEU A 190 -8.25 -11.06 -2.47
C LEU A 190 -7.52 -12.37 -2.12
N ILE A 191 -6.51 -12.25 -1.27
CA ILE A 191 -5.54 -13.30 -0.96
C ILE A 191 -5.89 -14.04 0.33
N THR A 192 -6.11 -13.27 1.41
CA THR A 192 -6.32 -13.82 2.75
C THR A 192 -7.81 -13.98 3.06
N HIS A 193 -8.68 -13.38 2.25
CA HIS A 193 -10.11 -13.21 2.48
C HIS A 193 -10.45 -12.56 3.82
N GLN A 194 -9.46 -11.90 4.45
CA GLN A 194 -9.70 -11.09 5.64
C GLN A 194 -10.32 -9.75 5.24
N PRO A 195 -11.14 -9.15 6.11
CA PRO A 195 -11.64 -7.80 5.91
C PRO A 195 -10.49 -6.81 5.74
N ASP A 196 -10.62 -5.95 4.73
CA ASP A 196 -9.89 -4.67 4.67
C ASP A 196 -10.81 -3.59 5.24
#